data_AF-A0A960I0R0-F1
#
_entry.id   AF-A0A960I0R0-F1
#
_cell.length_a   1.000
_cell.length_b   1.000
_cell.length_c   1.000
_cell.angle_alpha   90.00
_cell.angle_beta   90.00
_cell.angle_gamma   90.00
#
_symmetry.space_group_name_H-M   'P 1'
#
loop_
_entity.id
_entity.type
_entity.pdbx_description
1 polymer ?
#
loop_
_entity_poly.entity_id
_entity_poly.type
_entity_poly.pdbx_seq_one_letter_code
_entity_poly.pdbx_strand_id
1 'polypeptide(L)'
;MSNDSDPLDEVGEALTLTVAYVEDAIDDLKAATQEAVRDERFGEVDANTERLKELRSFTDEVAGLLGRWRSTLVRPGAARAEDEAAETAEEGHGGKQYFGRVKRGTKTTEAAFREPILRLLVDAGGSMPVGDCLDALESVMGDRLTAVDREVLPSDQRTVRWRNTAQWSRNALADQGLIDRSVRGVWVITPAGRDWLERRS
;
A
#
# COMPACT_ATOMS: atom_id res chain seq x y z
N MET A 1 2.63 -23.85 21.60
CA MET A 1 2.65 -22.59 22.38
C MET A 1 1.81 -21.60 21.61
N SER A 2 0.65 -21.25 22.19
CA SER A 2 -0.42 -20.48 21.56
C SER A 2 0.07 -19.11 21.10
N ASN A 3 -0.16 -18.84 19.82
CA ASN A 3 -0.04 -17.52 19.22
C ASN A 3 -1.42 -16.86 19.35
N ASP A 4 -1.74 -16.38 20.54
CA ASP A 4 -2.92 -15.52 20.74
C ASP A 4 -2.51 -14.13 20.24
N SER A 5 -2.71 -13.91 18.94
CA SER A 5 -2.82 -12.54 18.42
C SER A 5 -4.04 -11.91 19.08
N ASP A 6 -3.90 -10.68 19.56
CA ASP A 6 -5.00 -9.97 20.20
C ASP A 6 -6.17 -9.89 19.20
N PRO A 7 -7.36 -10.44 19.51
CA PRO A 7 -8.53 -10.36 18.63
C PRO A 7 -8.85 -8.91 18.22
N LEU A 8 -8.41 -7.94 19.01
CA LEU A 8 -8.59 -6.52 18.76
C LEU A 8 -7.71 -5.98 17.63
N ASP A 9 -6.52 -6.54 17.44
CA ASP A 9 -5.62 -6.23 16.32
C ASP A 9 -6.08 -6.91 15.03
N GLU A 10 -6.58 -8.16 15.11
CA GLU A 10 -7.05 -8.91 13.94
C GLU A 10 -8.21 -8.20 13.21
N VAL A 11 -9.13 -7.60 13.96
CA VAL A 11 -10.25 -6.83 13.39
C VAL A 11 -9.76 -5.54 12.73
N GLY A 12 -8.79 -4.84 13.33
CA GLY A 12 -8.19 -3.64 12.74
C GLY A 12 -7.46 -3.93 11.43
N GLU A 13 -6.74 -5.05 11.37
CA GLU A 13 -6.09 -5.53 10.15
C GLU A 13 -7.10 -5.90 9.06
N ALA A 14 -8.16 -6.63 9.41
CA ALA A 14 -9.20 -7.03 8.46
C ALA A 14 -9.92 -5.82 7.85
N LEU A 15 -10.23 -4.80 8.65
CA LEU A 15 -10.83 -3.54 8.17
C LEU A 15 -9.89 -2.78 7.23
N THR A 16 -8.60 -2.72 7.57
CA THR A 16 -7.58 -2.08 6.72
C THR A 16 -7.45 -2.80 5.37
N LEU A 17 -7.43 -4.13 5.38
CA LEU A 17 -7.39 -4.94 4.16
C LEU A 17 -8.65 -4.74 3.30
N THR A 18 -9.80 -4.61 3.94
CA THR A 18 -11.08 -4.36 3.24
C THR A 18 -11.04 -3.02 2.51
N VAL A 19 -10.54 -1.96 3.14
CA VAL A 19 -10.35 -0.65 2.47
C VAL A 19 -9.49 -0.79 1.23
N ALA A 20 -8.32 -1.43 1.35
CA ALA A 20 -7.41 -1.61 0.22
C ALA A 20 -8.04 -2.44 -0.92
N TYR A 21 -8.84 -3.45 -0.59
CA TYR A 21 -9.54 -4.25 -1.60
C TYR A 21 -10.61 -3.44 -2.35
N VAL A 22 -11.35 -2.58 -1.65
CA VAL A 22 -12.38 -1.74 -2.26
C VAL A 22 -11.75 -0.65 -3.13
N GLU A 23 -10.61 -0.08 -2.71
CA GLU A 23 -9.85 0.87 -3.52
C GLU A 23 -9.37 0.26 -4.85
N ASP A 24 -8.94 -1.01 -4.83
CA ASP A 24 -8.60 -1.76 -6.05
C ASP A 24 -9.82 -1.92 -6.97
N ALA A 25 -10.97 -2.29 -6.42
CA ALA A 25 -12.22 -2.40 -7.19
C ALA A 25 -12.68 -1.04 -7.78
N ILE A 26 -12.44 0.07 -7.08
CA ILE A 26 -12.72 1.42 -7.57
C ILE A 26 -11.85 1.75 -8.79
N ASP A 27 -10.56 1.39 -8.75
CA ASP A 27 -9.66 1.67 -9.86
C ASP A 27 -9.96 0.82 -11.10
N ASP A 28 -10.30 -0.46 -10.91
CA ASP A 28 -10.80 -1.33 -11.98
C ASP A 28 -12.06 -0.72 -12.65
N LEU A 29 -12.99 -0.23 -11.84
CA LEU A 29 -14.23 0.35 -12.34
C LEU A 29 -14.01 1.69 -13.07
N LYS A 30 -13.02 2.50 -12.64
CA LYS A 30 -12.61 3.71 -13.38
C LYS A 30 -12.05 3.35 -14.76
N ALA A 31 -11.22 2.31 -14.85
CA ALA A 31 -10.67 1.86 -16.13
C ALA A 31 -11.79 1.40 -17.08
N ALA A 32 -12.73 0.59 -16.59
CA ALA A 32 -13.92 0.19 -17.36
C ALA A 32 -14.78 1.38 -17.80
N THR A 33 -14.91 2.40 -16.95
CA THR A 33 -15.62 3.65 -17.30
C THR A 33 -14.92 4.39 -18.44
N GLN A 34 -13.60 4.49 -18.40
CA GLN A 34 -12.83 5.14 -19.49
C GLN A 34 -12.96 4.39 -20.82
N GLU A 35 -13.00 3.06 -20.78
CA GLU A 35 -13.24 2.23 -21.97
C GLU A 35 -14.66 2.44 -22.52
N ALA A 36 -15.68 2.43 -21.65
CA ALA A 36 -17.06 2.70 -22.06
C ALA A 36 -17.23 4.09 -22.68
N VAL A 37 -16.51 5.12 -22.19
CA VAL A 37 -16.49 6.46 -22.81
C VAL A 37 -15.87 6.41 -24.22
N ARG A 38 -14.76 5.69 -24.41
CA ARG A 38 -14.09 5.58 -25.72
C ARG A 38 -14.98 4.89 -26.75
N ASP A 39 -15.77 3.92 -26.31
CA ASP A 39 -16.68 3.13 -27.16
C ASP A 39 -18.08 3.76 -27.29
N GLU A 40 -18.29 4.97 -26.73
CA GLU A 40 -19.59 5.67 -26.72
C GLU A 40 -20.74 4.87 -26.07
N ARG A 41 -20.40 3.95 -25.15
CA ARG A 41 -21.34 3.10 -24.39
C ARG A 41 -21.87 3.85 -23.15
N PHE A 42 -22.58 4.96 -23.38
CA PHE A 42 -22.99 5.88 -22.31
C PHE A 42 -23.85 5.24 -21.20
N GLY A 43 -24.67 4.22 -21.51
CA GLY A 43 -25.42 3.51 -20.48
C GLY A 43 -24.54 2.76 -19.47
N GLU A 44 -23.37 2.28 -19.90
CA GLU A 44 -22.38 1.67 -19.00
C GLU A 44 -21.57 2.73 -18.24
N VAL A 45 -21.34 3.90 -18.84
CA VAL A 45 -20.70 5.04 -18.15
C VAL A 45 -21.54 5.47 -16.94
N ASP A 46 -22.85 5.60 -17.12
CA ASP A 46 -23.77 5.98 -16.04
C ASP A 46 -23.80 4.90 -14.94
N ALA A 47 -23.93 3.63 -15.33
CA ALA A 47 -23.95 2.51 -14.38
C ALA A 47 -22.64 2.39 -13.59
N ASN A 48 -21.49 2.54 -14.26
CA ASN A 48 -20.19 2.50 -13.60
C ASN A 48 -19.98 3.70 -12.68
N THR A 49 -20.48 4.89 -13.07
CA THR A 49 -20.38 6.09 -12.23
C THR A 49 -21.19 5.95 -10.94
N GLU A 50 -22.40 5.39 -10.99
CA GLU A 50 -23.16 5.12 -9.77
C GLU A 50 -22.45 4.11 -8.86
N ARG A 51 -21.94 3.02 -9.44
CA ARG A 51 -21.21 2.01 -8.69
C ARG A 51 -19.89 2.53 -8.10
N LEU A 52 -19.23 3.49 -8.75
CA LEU A 52 -18.08 4.21 -8.19
C LEU A 52 -18.45 5.03 -6.94
N LYS A 53 -19.62 5.67 -6.94
CA LYS A 53 -20.12 6.42 -5.76
C LYS A 53 -20.41 5.47 -4.61
N GLU A 54 -21.07 4.35 -4.89
CA GLU A 54 -21.37 3.32 -3.87
C GLU A 54 -20.10 2.78 -3.22
N LEU A 55 -19.10 2.38 -4.03
CA LEU A 55 -17.83 1.88 -3.49
C LEU A 55 -17.08 2.92 -2.67
N ARG A 56 -17.10 4.20 -3.08
CA ARG A 56 -16.50 5.28 -2.29
C ARG A 56 -17.20 5.49 -0.96
N SER A 57 -18.54 5.49 -0.95
CA SER A 57 -19.32 5.57 0.29
C SER A 57 -18.97 4.42 1.23
N PHE A 58 -18.87 3.20 0.68
CA PHE A 58 -18.47 2.03 1.45
C PHE A 58 -17.04 2.16 2.02
N THR A 59 -16.09 2.67 1.25
CA THR A 59 -14.72 2.95 1.74
C THR A 59 -14.75 3.92 2.92
N ASP A 60 -15.51 5.01 2.83
CA ASP A 60 -15.65 6.00 3.90
C ASP A 60 -16.27 5.38 5.17
N GLU A 61 -17.27 4.50 5.00
CA GLU A 61 -17.90 3.77 6.11
C GLU A 61 -16.92 2.85 6.84
N VAL A 62 -16.11 2.08 6.08
CA VAL A 62 -15.10 1.16 6.64
C VAL A 62 -13.98 1.93 7.31
N ALA A 63 -13.52 3.04 6.72
CA ALA A 63 -12.51 3.92 7.33
C ALA A 63 -13.04 4.54 8.64
N GLY A 64 -14.30 4.99 8.65
CA GLY A 64 -14.96 5.48 9.85
C GLY A 64 -15.10 4.40 10.92
N LEU A 65 -15.41 3.15 10.54
CA LEU A 65 -15.47 2.02 11.44
C LEU A 65 -14.09 1.70 12.05
N LEU A 66 -13.03 1.74 11.25
CA LEU A 66 -11.65 1.56 11.72
C LEU A 66 -11.26 2.65 12.74
N GLY A 67 -11.60 3.91 12.47
CA GLY A 67 -11.35 5.01 13.40
C GLY A 67 -12.08 4.81 14.74
N ARG A 68 -13.38 4.45 14.69
CA ARG A 68 -14.16 4.14 15.89
C ARG A 68 -13.57 2.96 16.65
N TRP A 69 -13.27 1.86 15.95
CA TRP A 69 -12.64 0.67 16.52
C TRP A 69 -11.36 1.03 17.28
N ARG A 70 -10.46 1.81 16.67
CA ARG A 70 -9.21 2.25 17.32
C ARG A 70 -9.47 3.13 18.54
N SER A 71 -10.45 4.03 18.47
CA SER A 71 -10.79 4.90 19.59
C SER A 71 -11.42 4.15 20.78
N THR A 72 -12.21 3.10 20.52
CA THR A 72 -12.80 2.27 21.57
C THR A 72 -11.78 1.41 22.32
N LEU A 73 -10.59 1.22 21.74
CA LEU A 73 -9.50 0.46 22.33
C LEU A 73 -8.52 1.33 23.13
N VAL A 74 -8.64 2.66 23.03
CA VAL A 74 -7.89 3.59 23.90
C VAL A 74 -8.48 3.53 25.31
N ARG A 75 -7.73 3.00 26.27
CA ARG A 75 -8.11 3.00 27.68
C ARG A 75 -8.18 4.45 28.20
N PRO A 76 -9.28 4.89 28.85
CA PRO A 76 -9.31 6.21 29.47
C PRO A 76 -8.32 6.22 30.65
N GLY A 77 -7.19 6.90 30.45
CA GLY A 77 -6.08 6.98 31.41
C GLY A 77 -4.70 7.08 30.77
N ALA A 78 -4.51 6.64 29.53
CA ALA A 78 -3.22 6.73 28.82
C ALA A 78 -2.90 8.16 28.32
N ALA A 79 -3.93 8.94 27.95
CA ALA A 79 -3.76 10.28 27.41
C ALA A 79 -3.13 11.30 28.40
N ARG A 80 -3.18 11.06 29.72
CA ARG A 80 -2.59 11.97 30.72
C ARG A 80 -1.11 11.70 30.98
N ALA A 81 -0.59 10.52 30.64
CA ALA A 81 0.83 10.18 30.80
C ALA A 81 1.67 10.57 29.57
N GLU A 82 1.05 10.76 28.41
CA GLU A 82 1.75 11.12 27.16
C GLU A 82 2.14 12.60 27.11
N ASP A 83 1.32 13.49 27.70
CA ASP A 83 1.65 14.92 27.79
C ASP A 83 2.83 15.20 28.75
N GLU A 84 2.95 14.46 29.87
CA GLU A 84 4.07 14.61 30.82
C GLU A 84 5.37 13.91 30.35
N ALA A 85 5.26 12.90 29.48
CA ALA A 85 6.42 12.18 28.93
C ALA A 85 7.02 12.86 27.67
N ALA A 86 6.23 13.65 26.94
CA ALA A 86 6.69 14.36 25.75
C ALA A 86 7.66 15.51 26.06
N GLU A 87 7.65 16.04 27.28
CA GLU A 87 8.51 17.16 27.70
C GLU A 87 9.92 16.73 28.16
N THR A 88 10.19 15.43 28.34
CA THR A 88 11.45 14.92 28.93
C THR A 88 12.26 14.00 28.02
N ALA A 89 11.84 13.74 26.78
CA ALA A 89 12.45 12.74 25.89
C ALA A 89 13.04 13.32 24.58
N GLU A 90 13.56 14.55 24.60
CA GLU A 90 14.66 14.92 23.71
C GLU A 90 15.95 14.26 24.24
N GLU A 91 16.23 13.03 23.82
CA GLU A 91 17.56 12.38 23.72
C GLU A 91 17.39 10.84 23.67
N GLY A 92 17.77 10.22 22.55
CA GLY A 92 18.00 8.77 22.49
C GLY A 92 17.30 8.02 21.34
N HIS A 93 18.11 7.54 20.39
CA HIS A 93 17.73 6.63 19.31
C HIS A 93 17.29 5.25 19.83
N GLY A 94 16.30 4.63 19.18
CA GLY A 94 16.18 3.17 19.14
C GLY A 94 14.75 2.58 19.14
N GLY A 95 14.36 2.00 18.00
CA GLY A 95 13.57 0.76 17.96
C GLY A 95 12.04 0.85 18.13
N LYS A 96 11.32 1.06 17.01
CA LYS A 96 9.92 0.61 16.89
C LYS A 96 9.89 -0.78 16.24
N GLN A 97 10.06 -1.81 17.08
CA GLN A 97 9.73 -3.20 16.74
C GLN A 97 8.50 -3.63 17.52
N TYR A 98 7.31 -3.58 16.91
CA TYR A 98 6.11 -4.40 17.17
C TYR A 98 5.22 -4.10 15.94
N PHE A 99 5.00 -5.02 15.00
CA PHE A 99 4.07 -6.13 15.15
C PHE A 99 4.63 -7.46 14.64
N GLY A 100 4.56 -8.45 15.52
CA GLY A 100 4.88 -9.84 15.24
C GLY A 100 3.73 -10.53 14.50
N ARG A 101 4.02 -10.93 13.26
CA ARG A 101 3.63 -12.19 12.62
C ARG A 101 2.13 -12.55 12.56
N VAL A 102 1.48 -12.04 11.53
CA VAL A 102 0.47 -12.82 10.78
C VAL A 102 1.15 -14.08 10.23
N LYS A 103 0.52 -15.25 10.40
CA LYS A 103 0.98 -16.51 9.82
C LYS A 103 1.17 -16.33 8.30
N ARG A 104 2.38 -16.64 7.83
CA ARG A 104 2.78 -16.67 6.41
C ARG A 104 1.66 -17.18 5.51
N GLY A 105 1.32 -16.43 4.45
CA GLY A 105 0.69 -17.02 3.28
C GLY A 105 -0.14 -16.15 2.33
N THR A 106 -0.55 -14.92 2.68
CA THR A 106 -1.64 -14.31 1.90
C THR A 106 -1.21 -13.31 0.83
N LYS A 107 -0.23 -12.43 1.06
CA LYS A 107 0.26 -11.49 0.04
C LYS A 107 1.50 -10.75 0.54
N THR A 108 2.42 -10.39 -0.35
CA THR A 108 3.52 -9.48 -0.04
C THR A 108 2.96 -8.08 0.16
N THR A 109 3.28 -7.41 1.26
CA THR A 109 2.73 -6.08 1.56
C THR A 109 3.34 -5.00 0.69
N GLU A 110 2.61 -3.92 0.45
CA GLU A 110 3.07 -2.73 -0.27
C GLU A 110 4.39 -2.17 0.30
N ALA A 111 4.49 -2.10 1.63
CA ALA A 111 5.68 -1.62 2.33
C ALA A 111 6.93 -2.47 2.03
N ALA A 112 6.77 -3.77 1.76
CA ALA A 112 7.89 -4.67 1.47
C ALA A 112 8.60 -4.35 0.14
N PHE A 113 7.92 -3.67 -0.79
CA PHE A 113 8.46 -3.26 -2.09
C PHE A 113 9.22 -1.93 -2.03
N ARG A 114 9.05 -1.12 -0.98
CA ARG A 114 9.56 0.26 -0.93
C ARG A 114 11.07 0.34 -1.08
N GLU A 115 11.79 -0.39 -0.23
CA GLU A 115 13.25 -0.42 -0.26
C GLU A 115 13.80 -1.07 -1.55
N PRO A 116 13.31 -2.25 -2.00
CA PRO A 116 13.73 -2.83 -3.27
C PRO A 116 13.55 -1.89 -4.48
N ILE A 117 12.43 -1.16 -4.56
CA ILE A 117 12.18 -0.20 -5.63
C ILE A 117 13.26 0.89 -5.60
N LEU A 118 13.46 1.54 -4.45
CA LEU A 118 14.43 2.64 -4.36
C LEU A 118 15.85 2.14 -4.65
N ARG A 119 16.22 0.96 -4.15
CA ARG A 119 17.56 0.37 -4.38
C ARG A 119 17.81 0.12 -5.86
N LEU A 120 16.85 -0.51 -6.56
CA LEU A 120 16.94 -0.74 -8.01
C LEU A 120 17.11 0.56 -8.80
N LEU A 121 16.40 1.62 -8.41
CA LEU A 121 16.55 2.92 -9.05
C LEU A 121 17.94 3.52 -8.81
N VAL A 122 18.52 3.39 -7.61
CA VAL A 122 19.91 3.81 -7.33
C VAL A 122 20.90 3.01 -8.17
N ASP A 123 20.75 1.68 -8.20
CA ASP A 123 21.66 0.77 -8.91
C ASP A 123 21.62 1.01 -10.43
N ALA A 124 20.48 1.44 -10.97
CA ALA A 124 20.31 1.83 -12.37
C ALA A 124 20.75 3.26 -12.70
N GLY A 125 21.41 3.96 -11.77
CA GLY A 125 21.91 5.32 -11.99
C GLY A 125 20.89 6.43 -11.71
N GLY A 126 19.71 6.10 -11.18
CA GLY A 126 18.71 7.04 -10.68
C GLY A 126 17.34 6.96 -11.33
N SER A 127 17.19 6.23 -12.44
CA SER A 127 15.91 6.11 -13.13
C SER A 127 15.80 4.79 -13.87
N MET A 128 14.58 4.28 -14.01
CA MET A 128 14.31 3.05 -14.73
C MET A 128 12.91 3.07 -15.37
N PRO A 129 12.73 2.49 -16.58
CA PRO A 129 11.40 2.23 -17.12
C PRO A 129 10.58 1.35 -16.17
N VAL A 130 9.27 1.59 -16.11
CA VAL A 130 8.36 0.86 -15.19
C VAL A 130 8.43 -0.64 -15.41
N GLY A 131 8.40 -1.09 -16.68
CA GLY A 131 8.47 -2.51 -17.03
C GLY A 131 9.75 -3.15 -16.53
N ASP A 132 10.89 -2.55 -16.87
CA ASP A 132 12.22 -3.03 -16.44
C ASP A 132 12.35 -3.05 -14.91
N CYS A 133 11.77 -2.07 -14.21
CA CYS A 133 11.78 -2.02 -12.74
C CYS A 133 10.95 -3.14 -12.13
N LEU A 134 9.77 -3.41 -12.69
CA LEU A 134 8.96 -4.55 -12.26
C LEU A 134 9.71 -5.86 -12.52
N ASP A 135 10.26 -6.09 -13.70
CA ASP A 135 10.97 -7.34 -14.01
C ASP A 135 12.22 -7.54 -13.13
N ALA A 136 12.95 -6.45 -12.83
CA ALA A 136 14.05 -6.49 -11.87
C ALA A 136 13.56 -6.77 -10.44
N LEU A 137 12.42 -6.20 -10.02
CA LEU A 137 11.80 -6.48 -8.72
C LEU A 137 11.40 -7.95 -8.59
N GLU A 138 10.90 -8.58 -9.65
CA GLU A 138 10.57 -10.01 -9.63
C GLU A 138 11.80 -10.86 -9.29
N SER A 139 12.96 -10.46 -9.83
CA SER A 139 14.23 -11.14 -9.59
C SER A 139 14.73 -10.93 -8.17
N VAL A 140 14.69 -9.69 -7.67
CA VAL A 140 15.20 -9.31 -6.33
C VAL A 140 14.28 -9.79 -5.20
N MET A 141 12.97 -9.80 -5.44
CA MET A 141 11.97 -10.18 -4.45
C MET A 141 11.44 -11.60 -4.65
N GLY A 142 11.97 -12.37 -5.60
CA GLY A 142 11.41 -13.66 -6.02
C GLY A 142 11.13 -14.63 -4.88
N ASP A 143 12.04 -14.71 -3.91
CA ASP A 143 11.93 -15.58 -2.71
C ASP A 143 10.99 -15.02 -1.63
N ARG A 144 10.64 -13.73 -1.73
CA ARG A 144 9.74 -13.02 -0.81
C ARG A 144 8.29 -13.02 -1.33
N LEU A 145 8.10 -13.15 -2.65
CA LEU A 145 6.78 -13.24 -3.27
C LEU A 145 6.11 -14.58 -2.95
N THR A 146 4.87 -14.52 -2.49
CA THR A 146 4.04 -15.70 -2.18
C THR A 146 3.40 -16.30 -3.44
N ALA A 147 2.75 -17.45 -3.32
CA ALA A 147 1.99 -18.03 -4.44
C ALA A 147 0.86 -17.08 -4.89
N VAL A 148 0.15 -16.46 -3.95
CA VAL A 148 -0.96 -15.53 -4.21
C VAL A 148 -0.49 -14.28 -4.94
N ASP A 149 0.72 -13.81 -4.65
CA ASP A 149 1.35 -12.66 -5.30
C ASP A 149 1.55 -12.89 -6.81
N ARG A 150 1.82 -14.15 -7.20
CA ARG A 150 2.10 -14.56 -8.57
C ARG A 150 0.85 -14.89 -9.38
N GLU A 151 -0.32 -14.91 -8.74
CA GLU A 151 -1.59 -15.08 -9.44
C GLU A 151 -1.93 -13.80 -10.23
N VAL A 152 -2.59 -14.01 -11.37
CA VAL A 152 -3.18 -12.93 -12.15
C VAL A 152 -4.40 -12.37 -11.43
N LEU A 153 -4.74 -11.12 -11.74
CA LEU A 153 -5.99 -10.54 -11.25
C LEU A 153 -7.17 -11.26 -11.91
N PRO A 154 -8.24 -11.61 -11.16
CA PRO A 154 -9.47 -12.15 -11.74
C PRO A 154 -10.12 -11.20 -12.75
N SER A 155 -9.93 -9.88 -12.58
CA SER A 155 -10.43 -8.81 -13.44
C SER A 155 -9.56 -8.56 -14.67
N ASP A 156 -8.24 -8.71 -14.55
CA ASP A 156 -7.28 -8.61 -15.66
C ASP A 156 -6.28 -9.76 -15.65
N GLN A 157 -6.52 -10.73 -16.52
CA GLN A 157 -5.67 -11.92 -16.67
C GLN A 157 -4.26 -11.60 -17.21
N ARG A 158 -3.99 -10.35 -17.61
CA ARG A 158 -2.65 -9.90 -18.03
C ARG A 158 -1.84 -9.28 -16.89
N THR A 159 -2.48 -8.91 -15.78
CA THR A 159 -1.82 -8.22 -14.66
C THR A 159 -1.60 -9.17 -13.48
N VAL A 160 -0.34 -9.29 -13.06
CA VAL A 160 0.05 -10.11 -11.89
C VAL A 160 -0.09 -9.27 -10.62
N ARG A 161 -0.68 -9.86 -9.56
CA ARG A 161 -1.00 -9.15 -8.31
C ARG A 161 0.17 -8.43 -7.66
N TRP A 162 1.36 -9.03 -7.65
CA TRP A 162 2.54 -8.38 -7.07
C TRP A 162 3.01 -7.18 -7.89
N ARG A 163 2.87 -7.21 -9.22
CA ARG A 163 3.18 -6.07 -10.08
C ARG A 163 2.27 -4.89 -9.73
N ASN A 164 0.98 -5.13 -9.52
CA ASN A 164 0.05 -4.10 -9.05
C ASN A 164 0.46 -3.56 -7.67
N THR A 165 0.79 -4.45 -6.74
CA THR A 165 1.20 -4.08 -5.36
C THR A 165 2.50 -3.26 -5.33
N ALA A 166 3.46 -3.57 -6.20
CA ALA A 166 4.67 -2.78 -6.39
C ALA A 166 4.36 -1.38 -6.94
N GLN A 167 3.38 -1.26 -7.86
CA GLN A 167 2.95 0.05 -8.37
C GLN A 167 2.27 0.91 -7.30
N TRP A 168 1.49 0.30 -6.40
CA TRP A 168 0.96 0.98 -5.20
C TRP A 168 2.07 1.47 -4.28
N SER A 169 3.09 0.65 -4.04
CA SER A 169 4.28 1.04 -3.29
C SER A 169 4.96 2.26 -3.90
N ARG A 170 5.10 2.27 -5.22
CA ARG A 170 5.62 3.44 -5.94
C ARG A 170 4.74 4.67 -5.76
N ASN A 171 3.41 4.54 -5.80
CA ASN A 171 2.52 5.68 -5.57
C ASN A 171 2.72 6.28 -4.18
N ALA A 172 2.78 5.44 -3.14
CA ALA A 172 3.05 5.89 -1.77
C ALA A 172 4.43 6.55 -1.63
N LEU A 173 5.46 6.06 -2.33
CA LEU A 173 6.79 6.67 -2.38
C LEU A 173 6.77 8.04 -3.10
N ALA A 174 6.00 8.16 -4.18
CA ALA A 174 5.86 9.42 -4.92
C ALA A 174 5.13 10.49 -4.09
N ASP A 175 4.07 10.09 -3.37
CA ASP A 175 3.33 11.00 -2.48
C ASP A 175 4.20 11.47 -1.29
N GLN A 176 5.19 10.66 -0.88
CA GLN A 176 6.23 11.03 0.08
C GLN A 176 7.40 11.84 -0.52
N GLY A 177 7.38 12.11 -1.83
CA GLY A 177 8.44 12.83 -2.53
C GLY A 177 9.75 12.04 -2.71
N LEU A 178 9.73 10.72 -2.55
CA LEU A 178 10.91 9.84 -2.66
C LEU A 178 11.16 9.36 -4.10
N ILE A 179 10.11 9.34 -4.92
CA ILE A 179 10.16 9.02 -6.35
C ILE A 179 9.46 10.13 -7.13
N ASP A 180 10.02 10.52 -8.27
CA ASP A 180 9.33 11.29 -9.29
C ASP A 180 8.72 10.37 -10.36
N ARG A 181 7.47 10.67 -10.72
CA ARG A 181 6.66 9.98 -11.73
C ARG A 181 6.15 10.94 -12.83
N SER A 182 6.74 12.12 -12.94
CA SER A 182 6.39 13.15 -13.93
C SER A 182 6.63 12.67 -15.36
N VAL A 183 7.64 11.82 -15.57
CA VAL A 183 7.94 11.19 -16.86
C VAL A 183 7.09 9.94 -17.01
N ARG A 184 6.22 9.92 -18.04
CA ARG A 184 5.36 8.77 -18.31
C ARG A 184 6.20 7.52 -18.57
N GLY A 185 5.90 6.45 -17.85
CA GLY A 185 6.53 5.14 -18.05
C GLY A 185 7.92 5.00 -17.41
N VAL A 186 8.40 5.99 -16.66
CA VAL A 186 9.70 5.97 -16.01
C VAL A 186 9.54 6.32 -14.53
N TRP A 187 10.25 5.62 -13.66
CA TRP A 187 10.40 5.96 -12.25
C TRP A 187 11.77 6.56 -12.04
N VAL A 188 11.83 7.67 -11.30
CA VAL A 188 13.08 8.39 -11.01
C VAL A 188 13.19 8.54 -9.50
N ILE A 189 14.33 8.16 -8.91
CA ILE A 189 14.55 8.40 -7.48
C ILE A 189 14.91 9.87 -7.24
N THR A 190 14.31 10.48 -6.22
CA THR A 190 14.64 11.86 -5.81
C THR A 190 15.83 11.86 -4.84
N PRO A 191 16.45 13.02 -4.57
CA PRO A 191 17.44 13.14 -3.49
C PRO A 191 16.90 12.65 -2.14
N ALA A 192 15.67 13.02 -1.78
CA ALA A 192 15.02 12.55 -0.56
C ALA A 192 14.86 11.02 -0.51
N GLY A 193 14.62 10.38 -1.66
CA GLY A 193 14.60 8.92 -1.80
C GLY A 193 15.95 8.27 -1.53
N ARG A 194 17.05 8.89 -1.98
CA ARG A 194 18.43 8.44 -1.69
C ARG A 194 18.75 8.58 -0.20
N ASP A 195 18.44 9.73 0.39
CA ASP A 195 18.63 9.98 1.82
C ASP A 195 17.80 9.02 2.69
N TRP A 196 16.60 8.64 2.22
CA TRP A 196 15.76 7.65 2.88
C TRP A 196 16.41 6.26 2.89
N LEU A 197 17.05 5.85 1.79
CA LEU A 197 17.79 4.59 1.70
C LEU A 197 19.03 4.61 2.60
N GLU A 198 19.80 5.69 2.56
CA GLU A 198 21.04 5.82 3.34
C GLU A 198 20.79 5.74 4.84
N ARG A 199 19.71 6.38 5.34
CA ARG A 199 19.31 6.32 6.76
C ARG A 199 18.86 4.93 7.23
N ARG A 200 18.67 3.98 6.32
CA ARG A 200 18.21 2.61 6.61
C ARG A 200 19.25 1.55 6.23
N SER A 201 20.39 1.96 5.66
CA SER A 201 21.53 1.11 5.29
C SER A 201 22.49 0.93 6.47
#